data_AF-A0A1M7ZG72-F1
#
_entry.id   AF-A0A1M7ZG72-F1
#
_cell.length_a   1.000
_cell.length_b   1.000
_cell.length_c   1.000
_cell.angle_alpha   90.00
_cell.angle_beta   90.00
_cell.angle_gamma   90.00
#
_symmetry.space_group_name_H-M   'P 1'
#
loop_
_entity.id
_entity.type
_entity.pdbx_description
1 polymer ?
#
loop_
_entity_poly.entity_id
_entity_poly.type
_entity_poly.pdbx_seq_one_letter_code
_entity_poly.pdbx_strand_id
1 'polypeptide(L)'
;MYNNILNRLSKIGKAAILSTLILNNCAIAFSQSIEGYYTYGAELEDRLVNVTLESPTKTSEYYGVYDLIGDHCGVYYNGGRIDCELEGSSIFMKKTSENTYIGKIKSTYSGEFSDLKIIYEPEKDQIIWEILKPNGQFYFPYDAVFRK
;
A
#
# COMPACT_ATOMS: atom_id res chain seq x y z
N MET A 1 -1.53 84.32 0.04
CA MET A 1 -0.71 83.78 1.14
C MET A 1 -1.12 82.33 1.31
N TYR A 2 -0.42 81.41 0.62
CA TYR A 2 0.59 80.54 1.21
C TYR A 2 0.06 79.70 2.37
N ASN A 3 -0.16 78.42 2.06
CA ASN A 3 0.44 77.27 2.76
C ASN A 3 0.43 77.29 4.29
N ASN A 4 -0.25 76.33 4.92
CA ASN A 4 0.43 75.12 5.42
C ASN A 4 -0.57 74.21 6.14
N ILE A 5 -0.77 72.99 5.64
CA ILE A 5 -0.08 71.76 6.07
C ILE A 5 -0.62 71.26 7.42
N LEU A 6 -1.34 70.12 7.32
CA LEU A 6 -1.32 68.93 8.19
C LEU A 6 -2.68 68.22 7.98
N ASN A 7 -2.86 67.41 6.94
CA ASN A 7 -2.53 65.99 6.99
C ASN A 7 -2.60 65.40 8.40
N ARG A 8 -3.73 64.75 8.74
CA ARG A 8 -3.76 63.49 9.52
C ARG A 8 -5.17 62.88 9.53
N LEU A 9 -5.33 61.92 8.61
CA LEU A 9 -5.91 60.57 8.81
C LEU A 9 -7.17 60.35 9.68
N SER A 10 -7.98 59.43 9.15
CA SER A 10 -9.14 58.73 9.73
C SER A 10 -10.48 59.40 9.41
N LYS A 11 -11.45 58.76 8.75
CA LYS A 11 -11.76 57.33 8.65
C LYS A 11 -12.35 57.01 7.28
N ILE A 12 -11.62 56.19 6.53
CA ILE A 12 -12.15 55.41 5.43
C ILE A 12 -12.98 54.27 6.04
N GLY A 13 -14.08 53.90 5.40
CA GLY A 13 -14.50 52.49 5.40
C GLY A 13 -15.98 52.26 5.55
N LYS A 14 -16.63 51.87 4.44
CA LYS A 14 -17.57 50.75 4.34
C LYS A 14 -17.96 50.57 2.85
N ALA A 15 -16.98 50.26 2.02
CA ALA A 15 -17.24 49.58 0.76
C ALA A 15 -17.19 48.07 1.06
N ALA A 16 -18.35 47.44 1.09
CA ALA A 16 -18.46 45.99 1.27
C ALA A 16 -17.99 45.30 -0.01
N ILE A 17 -16.76 44.79 -0.01
CA ILE A 17 -16.26 43.90 -1.05
C ILE A 17 -16.64 42.49 -0.62
N LEU A 18 -17.69 41.95 -1.24
CA LEU A 18 -18.09 40.56 -1.10
C LEU A 18 -17.15 39.70 -1.98
N SER A 19 -16.02 39.29 -1.42
CA SER A 19 -15.11 38.33 -2.06
C SER A 19 -15.60 36.90 -1.76
N THR A 20 -16.30 36.29 -2.70
CA THR A 20 -16.64 34.85 -2.66
C THR A 20 -15.35 34.05 -2.83
N LEU A 21 -14.85 33.49 -1.73
CA LEU A 21 -13.68 32.62 -1.72
C LEU A 21 -14.09 31.27 -2.34
N ILE A 22 -13.75 31.04 -3.61
CA ILE A 22 -13.86 29.72 -4.24
C ILE A 22 -12.76 28.86 -3.63
N LEU A 23 -13.12 28.08 -2.60
CA LEU A 23 -12.28 27.00 -2.08
C LEU A 23 -12.21 25.92 -3.16
N ASN A 24 -11.20 26.01 -4.03
CA ASN A 24 -10.76 24.86 -4.82
C ASN A 24 -10.33 23.78 -3.81
N ASN A 25 -11.19 22.78 -3.61
CA ASN A 25 -10.83 21.52 -3.00
C ASN A 25 -9.81 20.83 -3.91
N CYS A 26 -8.54 21.23 -3.78
CA CYS A 26 -7.43 20.39 -4.16
C CYS A 26 -7.48 19.23 -3.17
N ALA A 27 -8.17 18.15 -3.56
CA ALA A 27 -8.09 16.89 -2.83
C ALA A 27 -6.60 16.54 -2.81
N ILE A 28 -5.98 16.70 -1.65
CA ILE A 28 -4.64 16.22 -1.41
C ILE A 28 -4.80 14.70 -1.46
N ALA A 29 -4.53 14.12 -2.63
CA ALA A 29 -4.37 12.69 -2.76
C ALA A 29 -3.08 12.35 -2.02
N PHE A 30 -3.18 12.18 -0.69
CA PHE A 30 -2.17 11.47 0.06
C PHE A 30 -2.16 10.06 -0.52
N SER A 31 -1.24 9.81 -1.46
CA SER A 31 -0.94 8.46 -1.91
C SER A 31 -0.41 7.70 -0.69
N GLN A 32 -1.28 6.94 -0.02
CA GLN A 32 -0.85 6.07 1.07
C GLN A 32 -0.02 4.93 0.47
N SER A 33 1.08 4.58 1.13
CA SER A 33 1.98 3.55 0.63
C SER A 33 1.44 2.16 0.98
N ILE A 34 1.39 1.28 -0.02
CA ILE A 34 1.10 -0.15 0.15
C ILE A 34 2.20 -0.87 0.95
N GLU A 35 3.38 -0.28 1.11
CA GLU A 35 4.47 -0.89 1.87
C GLU A 35 4.09 -1.09 3.33
N GLY A 36 4.54 -2.19 3.91
CA GLY A 36 4.26 -2.51 5.31
C GLY A 36 4.15 -4.00 5.57
N TYR A 37 3.78 -4.29 6.82
CA TYR A 37 3.54 -5.63 7.31
C TYR A 37 2.04 -5.88 7.38
N TYR A 38 1.59 -7.00 6.85
CA TYR A 38 0.18 -7.37 6.75
C TYR A 38 -0.03 -8.76 7.31
N THR A 39 -1.08 -8.93 8.11
CA THR A 39 -1.43 -10.20 8.72
C THR A 39 -2.82 -10.66 8.29
N TYR A 40 -2.91 -11.95 8.02
CA TYR A 40 -4.14 -12.69 7.91
C TYR A 40 -4.15 -13.79 8.97
N GLY A 41 -5.23 -13.87 9.73
CA GLY A 41 -5.47 -14.92 10.71
C GLY A 41 -6.85 -15.54 10.49
N ALA A 42 -6.92 -16.87 10.51
CA ALA A 42 -8.16 -17.62 10.54
C ALA A 42 -8.14 -18.63 11.68
N GLU A 43 -9.21 -18.66 12.47
CA GLU A 43 -9.40 -19.64 13.56
C GLU A 43 -9.50 -21.07 13.01
N LEU A 44 -10.05 -21.21 11.80
CA LEU A 44 -10.05 -22.48 11.11
C LEU A 44 -8.60 -22.86 10.77
N GLU A 45 -8.16 -24.01 11.29
CA GLU A 45 -6.83 -24.60 11.07
C GLU A 45 -5.65 -23.88 11.75
N ASP A 46 -5.92 -22.99 12.71
CA ASP A 46 -4.90 -22.19 13.41
C ASP A 46 -3.91 -21.54 12.41
N ARG A 47 -4.49 -20.91 11.39
CA ARG A 47 -3.78 -20.41 10.22
C ARG A 47 -3.40 -18.96 10.43
N LEU A 48 -2.10 -18.69 10.41
CA LEU A 48 -1.53 -17.35 10.44
C LEU A 48 -0.65 -17.16 9.21
N VAL A 49 -0.85 -16.07 8.48
CA VAL A 49 0.01 -15.69 7.36
C VAL A 49 0.38 -14.22 7.49
N ASN A 50 1.67 -13.96 7.45
CA ASN A 50 2.24 -12.63 7.47
C ASN A 50 2.90 -12.33 6.14
N VAL A 51 2.80 -11.09 5.70
CA VAL A 51 3.37 -10.61 4.44
C VAL A 51 4.02 -9.27 4.70
N THR A 52 5.28 -9.12 4.30
CA THR A 52 5.96 -7.82 4.28
C THR A 52 6.07 -7.36 2.83
N LEU A 53 5.66 -6.13 2.54
CA LEU A 53 5.73 -5.51 1.21
C LEU A 53 6.63 -4.28 1.25
N GLU A 54 7.53 -4.15 0.28
CA GLU A 54 8.47 -3.03 0.17
C GLU A 54 8.76 -2.67 -1.29
N SER A 55 9.13 -1.41 -1.53
CA SER A 55 9.67 -1.02 -2.83
C SER A 55 11.04 -1.67 -3.06
N PRO A 56 11.30 -2.24 -4.24
CA PRO A 56 12.60 -2.82 -4.54
C PRO A 56 13.73 -1.78 -4.46
N THR A 57 14.84 -2.16 -3.83
CA THR A 57 16.06 -1.34 -3.84
C THR A 57 16.75 -1.44 -5.21
N LYS A 58 17.26 -0.32 -5.73
CA LYS A 58 17.86 -0.22 -7.07
C LYS A 58 19.16 -1.02 -7.27
N THR A 59 19.65 -1.71 -6.24
CA THR A 59 21.00 -2.28 -6.19
C THR A 59 21.07 -3.77 -6.49
N SER A 60 19.95 -4.45 -6.67
CA SER A 60 19.91 -5.88 -6.89
C SER A 60 19.52 -6.22 -8.33
N GLU A 61 20.33 -7.08 -8.96
CA GLU A 61 20.30 -7.44 -10.40
C GLU A 61 18.95 -8.00 -10.89
N TYR A 62 18.08 -8.42 -9.95
CA TYR A 62 16.76 -8.99 -10.19
C TYR A 62 15.60 -7.96 -10.11
N TYR A 63 15.86 -6.74 -9.62
CA TYR A 63 14.83 -5.89 -9.01
C TYR A 63 14.50 -4.60 -9.79
N GLY A 64 15.13 -4.35 -10.94
CA GLY A 64 14.78 -3.23 -11.82
C GLY A 64 13.49 -3.40 -12.63
N VAL A 65 12.78 -4.52 -12.43
CA VAL A 65 11.63 -4.94 -13.27
C VAL A 65 10.29 -4.89 -12.51
N TYR A 66 10.33 -4.89 -11.17
CA TYR A 66 9.15 -4.95 -10.31
C TYR A 66 8.91 -3.61 -9.64
N ASP A 67 7.65 -3.30 -9.34
CA ASP A 67 7.25 -2.09 -8.63
C ASP A 67 7.09 -2.33 -7.13
N LEU A 68 6.93 -3.60 -6.74
CA LEU A 68 6.74 -4.02 -5.36
C LEU A 68 7.30 -5.43 -5.18
N ILE A 69 8.00 -5.65 -4.08
CA ILE A 69 8.50 -6.95 -3.66
C ILE A 69 8.04 -7.25 -2.24
N GLY A 70 8.23 -8.50 -1.81
CA GLY A 70 7.92 -8.86 -0.45
C GLY A 70 8.33 -10.27 -0.06
N ASP A 71 8.16 -10.55 1.22
CA ASP A 71 8.28 -11.86 1.82
C ASP A 71 6.92 -12.30 2.39
N HIS A 72 6.81 -13.61 2.60
CA HIS A 72 5.67 -14.20 3.29
C HIS A 72 6.15 -15.20 4.32
N CYS A 73 5.36 -15.37 5.38
CA CYS A 73 5.51 -16.46 6.32
C CYS A 73 4.14 -16.95 6.78
N GLY A 74 3.81 -18.18 6.38
CA GLY A 74 2.58 -18.88 6.71
C GLY A 74 2.83 -20.02 7.70
N VAL A 75 2.00 -20.12 8.72
CA VAL A 75 2.01 -21.16 9.76
C VAL A 75 0.60 -21.75 9.92
N TYR A 76 0.52 -23.08 10.00
CA TYR A 76 -0.75 -23.84 10.01
C TYR A 76 -0.69 -24.92 11.06
N TYR A 77 -1.86 -25.29 11.59
CA TYR A 77 -2.04 -26.35 12.57
C TYR A 77 -1.03 -26.22 13.73
N ASN A 78 -0.92 -25.01 14.29
CA ASN A 78 0.02 -24.68 15.38
C ASN A 78 1.49 -25.03 15.07
N GLY A 79 1.94 -24.76 13.85
CA GLY A 79 3.32 -25.03 13.42
C GLY A 79 3.52 -26.40 12.79
N GLY A 80 2.48 -27.21 12.64
CA GLY A 80 2.55 -28.48 11.92
C GLY A 80 2.91 -28.34 10.44
N ARG A 81 2.65 -27.16 9.83
CA ARG A 81 3.10 -26.82 8.48
C ARG A 81 3.54 -25.36 8.41
N ILE A 82 4.66 -25.11 7.73
CA ILE A 82 5.30 -23.80 7.64
C ILE A 82 5.71 -23.55 6.19
N ASP A 83 5.40 -22.36 5.69
CA ASP A 83 5.81 -21.84 4.38
C ASP A 83 6.31 -20.41 4.57
N CYS A 84 7.61 -20.26 4.84
CA CYS A 84 8.20 -18.97 5.12
C CYS A 84 9.43 -18.74 4.26
N GLU A 85 9.50 -17.58 3.63
CA GLU A 85 10.73 -17.08 3.02
C GLU A 85 11.56 -16.37 4.09
N LEU A 86 12.84 -16.74 4.21
CA LEU A 86 13.73 -16.29 5.28
C LEU A 86 14.96 -15.53 4.76
N GLU A 87 15.34 -15.74 3.50
CA GLU A 87 16.63 -15.29 2.96
C GLU A 87 16.47 -14.33 1.78
N GLY A 88 15.25 -14.07 1.31
CA GLY A 88 15.01 -13.12 0.22
C GLY A 88 13.55 -12.73 0.05
N SER A 89 13.21 -12.30 -1.17
CA SER A 89 11.84 -12.03 -1.56
C SER A 89 11.19 -13.27 -2.17
N SER A 90 9.94 -13.50 -1.83
CA SER A 90 9.10 -14.54 -2.42
C SER A 90 7.94 -13.95 -3.23
N ILE A 91 7.66 -12.65 -3.08
CA ILE A 91 6.62 -11.91 -3.78
C ILE A 91 7.28 -10.91 -4.73
N PHE A 92 6.83 -10.90 -5.99
CA PHE A 92 7.36 -10.03 -7.04
C PHE A 92 6.22 -9.50 -7.90
N MET A 93 5.99 -8.19 -7.89
CA MET A 93 4.77 -7.60 -8.42
C MET A 93 5.03 -6.39 -9.32
N LYS A 94 4.17 -6.20 -10.32
CA LYS A 94 4.10 -4.99 -11.12
C LYS A 94 2.79 -4.26 -10.88
N LYS A 95 2.83 -2.93 -10.81
CA LYS A 95 1.64 -2.09 -10.74
C LYS A 95 0.95 -2.11 -12.10
N THR A 96 -0.30 -2.58 -12.14
CA THR A 96 -1.10 -2.64 -13.37
C THR A 96 -2.10 -1.49 -13.47
N SER A 97 -2.56 -0.98 -12.33
CA SER A 97 -3.40 0.20 -12.23
C SER A 97 -3.24 0.82 -10.84
N GLU A 98 -3.98 1.89 -10.55
CA GLU A 98 -3.97 2.48 -9.23
C GLU A 98 -4.35 1.44 -8.16
N ASN A 99 -3.53 1.37 -7.10
CA ASN A 99 -3.62 0.40 -6.01
C ASN A 99 -3.70 -1.09 -6.41
N THR A 100 -3.43 -1.45 -7.66
CA THR A 100 -3.55 -2.84 -8.13
C THR A 100 -2.22 -3.33 -8.67
N TYR A 101 -1.80 -4.48 -8.16
CA TYR A 101 -0.53 -5.11 -8.45
C TYR A 101 -0.78 -6.55 -8.88
N ILE A 102 -0.09 -6.98 -9.94
CA ILE A 102 -0.13 -8.37 -10.42
C ILE A 102 1.30 -8.87 -10.56
N GLY A 103 1.52 -10.11 -10.15
CA GLY A 103 2.82 -10.70 -10.14
C GLY A 103 2.79 -12.16 -9.72
N LYS A 104 3.81 -12.57 -8.98
CA LYS A 104 3.99 -13.95 -8.56
C LYS A 104 4.36 -14.03 -7.09
N ILE A 105 3.95 -15.13 -6.49
CA ILE A 105 4.46 -15.60 -5.20
C ILE A 105 5.10 -16.97 -5.37
N LYS A 106 6.27 -17.15 -4.77
CA LYS A 106 6.93 -18.44 -4.61
C LYS A 106 6.48 -19.08 -3.31
N SER A 107 6.03 -20.33 -3.33
CA SER A 107 5.97 -21.15 -2.12
C SER A 107 7.37 -21.63 -1.77
N THR A 108 7.83 -21.36 -0.56
CA THR A 108 9.09 -21.92 -0.06
C THR A 108 8.95 -23.41 0.21
N TYR A 109 7.75 -23.88 0.55
CA TYR A 109 7.46 -25.29 0.77
C TYR A 109 7.65 -26.14 -0.49
N SER A 110 7.05 -25.76 -1.63
CA SER A 110 7.17 -26.52 -2.88
C SER A 110 8.18 -25.98 -3.87
N GLY A 111 8.69 -24.76 -3.67
CA GLY A 111 9.57 -24.06 -4.61
C GLY A 111 8.87 -23.51 -5.86
N GLU A 112 7.55 -23.70 -5.98
CA GLU A 112 6.76 -23.34 -7.17
C GLU A 112 6.22 -21.92 -7.09
N PHE A 113 6.02 -21.30 -8.26
CA PHE A 113 5.42 -19.98 -8.37
C PHE A 113 3.94 -20.07 -8.73
N SER A 114 3.11 -19.32 -8.02
CA SER A 114 1.71 -19.04 -8.34
C SER A 114 1.52 -17.59 -8.75
N ASP A 115 0.56 -17.33 -9.63
CA ASP A 115 0.21 -15.94 -10.01
C ASP A 115 -0.61 -15.30 -8.88
N LEU A 116 -0.22 -14.09 -8.49
CA LEU A 116 -0.78 -13.34 -7.37
C LEU A 116 -1.28 -11.98 -7.85
N LYS A 117 -2.42 -11.56 -7.31
CA LYS A 117 -2.95 -10.20 -7.43
C LYS A 117 -3.17 -9.62 -6.04
N ILE A 118 -2.77 -8.35 -5.90
CA ILE A 118 -2.97 -7.56 -4.69
C ILE A 118 -3.71 -6.28 -5.06
N ILE A 119 -4.78 -5.96 -4.35
CA ILE A 119 -5.46 -4.66 -4.39
C ILE A 119 -5.32 -4.00 -3.02
N TYR A 120 -4.73 -2.80 -2.96
CA TYR A 120 -4.62 -2.03 -1.72
C TYR A 120 -5.84 -1.13 -1.50
N GLU A 121 -6.42 -1.19 -0.31
CA GLU A 121 -7.50 -0.30 0.13
C GLU A 121 -6.96 0.67 1.18
N PRO A 122 -6.44 1.85 0.77
CA PRO A 122 -5.75 2.79 1.67
C PRO A 122 -6.65 3.32 2.79
N GLU A 123 -7.96 3.46 2.55
CA GLU A 123 -8.92 3.92 3.56
C GLU A 123 -9.10 2.94 4.73
N LYS A 124 -8.62 1.70 4.59
CA LYS A 124 -8.77 0.63 5.58
C LYS A 124 -7.42 0.01 6.00
N ASP A 125 -6.31 0.50 5.46
CA ASP A 125 -4.97 -0.07 5.65
C ASP A 125 -4.94 -1.60 5.48
N GLN A 126 -5.53 -2.08 4.39
CA GLN A 126 -5.62 -3.50 4.11
C GLN A 126 -5.33 -3.83 2.65
N ILE A 127 -4.92 -5.07 2.41
CA ILE A 127 -4.75 -5.62 1.07
C ILE A 127 -5.77 -6.74 0.83
N ILE A 128 -6.36 -6.73 -0.35
CA ILE A 128 -7.12 -7.85 -0.90
C ILE A 128 -6.14 -8.72 -1.67
N TRP A 129 -6.02 -9.97 -1.25
CA TRP A 129 -5.09 -10.96 -1.76
C TRP A 129 -5.84 -12.00 -2.59
N GLU A 130 -5.35 -12.32 -3.79
CA GLU A 130 -5.97 -13.29 -4.70
C GLU A 130 -4.91 -14.10 -5.49
N ILE A 131 -4.88 -15.42 -5.30
CA ILE A 131 -4.10 -16.37 -6.09
C ILE A 131 -4.89 -16.72 -7.35
N LEU A 132 -4.41 -16.25 -8.50
CA LEU A 132 -5.09 -16.38 -9.79
C LEU A 132 -4.88 -17.76 -10.42
N LYS A 133 -3.66 -18.27 -10.33
CA LYS A 133 -3.26 -19.54 -10.94
C LYS A 133 -2.38 -20.30 -9.95
N PRO A 134 -3.00 -21.14 -9.09
CA PRO A 134 -2.26 -21.90 -8.11
C PRO A 134 -1.41 -22.97 -8.78
N ASN A 135 -0.18 -23.10 -8.33
CA ASN A 135 0.76 -24.11 -8.79
C ASN A 135 1.62 -24.57 -7.61
N GLY A 136 1.81 -25.88 -7.51
CA GLY A 136 2.46 -26.50 -6.35
C GLY A 136 1.58 -26.55 -5.10
N GLN A 137 2.21 -26.89 -3.98
CA GLN A 137 1.59 -26.95 -2.68
C GLN A 137 2.08 -25.78 -1.85
N PHE A 138 1.15 -24.98 -1.36
CA PHE A 138 1.45 -23.78 -0.61
C PHE A 138 0.56 -23.64 0.60
N TYR A 139 1.07 -22.85 1.54
CA TYR A 139 0.40 -22.57 2.78
C TYR A 139 0.22 -21.05 2.93
N PHE A 140 -0.53 -20.47 2.00
CA PHE A 140 -1.11 -19.12 2.06
C PHE A 140 -2.52 -19.12 1.44
N PRO A 141 -3.44 -18.23 1.85
CA PRO A 141 -4.83 -18.27 1.39
C PRO A 141 -4.93 -18.02 -0.11
N TYR A 142 -5.95 -18.61 -0.74
CA TYR A 142 -6.27 -18.35 -2.15
C TYR A 142 -6.86 -16.96 -2.30
N ASP A 143 -7.85 -16.63 -1.47
CA ASP A 143 -8.47 -15.31 -1.38
C ASP A 143 -8.52 -14.90 0.10
N ALA A 144 -8.08 -13.68 0.40
CA ALA A 144 -8.09 -13.18 1.77
C ALA A 144 -7.98 -11.65 1.81
N VAL A 145 -8.32 -11.10 2.98
CA VAL A 145 -8.03 -9.72 3.34
C VAL A 145 -6.98 -9.73 4.44
N PHE A 146 -5.83 -9.14 4.17
CA PHE A 146 -4.79 -8.95 5.19
C PHE A 146 -4.82 -7.52 5.68
N ARG A 147 -4.61 -7.33 6.98
CA ARG A 147 -4.65 -6.03 7.64
C ARG A 147 -3.28 -5.65 8.17
N LYS A 148 -2.97 -4.36 8.10
CA LYS A 148 -1.75 -3.77 8.64
C LYS A 148 -1.79 -3.63 10.17
#